data_AF-A0A358FX27-F1
#
_entry.id   AF-A0A358FX27-F1
#
_cell.length_a   1.000
_cell.length_b   1.000
_cell.length_c   1.000
_cell.angle_alpha   90.00
_cell.angle_beta   90.00
_cell.angle_gamma   90.00
#
_symmetry.space_group_name_H-M   'P 1'
#
loop_
_entity.id
_entity.type
_entity.pdbx_description
1 polymer ?
#
loop_
_entity_poly.entity_id
_entity_poly.type
_entity_poly.pdbx_seq_one_letter_code
_entity_poly.pdbx_strand_id
1 'polypeptide(L)'
;MPELRPEIAAMPGYHSPQVDVPIRLNTNESPFPPPEAFVSEFTEAIQDVSWNRYPDRTASRLRDHLAAYHGVQPQQLFVANGSNEVLQT
;
A
#
# COMPACT_ATOMS: atom_id res chain seq x y z
N MET A 1 13.22 14.04 27.18
CA MET A 1 12.33 13.28 26.27
C MET A 1 11.16 12.79 27.08
N PRO A 2 9.92 12.83 26.56
CA PRO A 2 8.78 12.24 27.27
C PRO A 2 9.01 10.73 27.48
N GLU A 3 8.50 10.20 28.59
CA GLU A 3 8.54 8.75 28.86
C GLU A 3 7.57 8.00 27.94
N LEU A 4 7.95 6.79 27.54
CA LEU A 4 7.11 5.91 26.75
C LEU A 4 5.95 5.37 27.60
N ARG A 5 4.80 5.17 26.95
CA ARG A 5 3.68 4.43 27.56
C ARG A 5 4.15 3.01 27.94
N PRO A 6 3.93 2.54 29.18
CA PRO A 6 4.44 1.24 29.66
C PRO A 6 4.07 0.06 28.76
N GLU A 7 2.85 0.07 28.21
CA GLU A 7 2.34 -0.94 27.29
C GLU A 7 3.13 -1.01 25.98
N ILE A 8 3.60 0.13 25.45
CA ILE A 8 4.41 0.17 24.22
C ILE A 8 5.83 -0.32 24.51
N ALA A 9 6.37 0.03 25.68
CA ALA A 9 7.71 -0.42 26.08
C ALA A 9 7.79 -1.95 26.28
N ALA A 10 6.66 -2.59 26.62
CA ALA A 10 6.58 -4.04 26.84
C ALA A 10 6.30 -4.85 25.57
N MET A 11 5.86 -4.23 24.47
CA MET A 11 5.51 -4.96 23.25
C MET A 11 6.76 -5.37 22.45
N PRO A 12 6.86 -6.64 22.00
CA PRO A 12 7.88 -7.01 21.04
C PRO A 12 7.61 -6.31 19.71
N GLY A 13 8.62 -5.66 19.14
CA GLY A 13 8.50 -5.02 17.84
C GLY A 13 8.21 -6.03 16.73
N TYR A 14 7.29 -5.70 15.82
CA TYR A 14 7.13 -6.47 14.59
C TYR A 14 8.38 -6.30 13.71
N HIS A 15 8.96 -7.41 13.28
CA HIS A 15 10.16 -7.39 12.45
C HIS A 15 9.98 -8.30 11.23
N SER A 16 10.19 -7.74 10.04
CA SER A 16 10.33 -8.50 8.80
C SER A 16 11.80 -8.40 8.37
N PRO A 17 12.62 -9.45 8.57
CA PRO A 17 14.05 -9.39 8.33
C PRO A 17 14.34 -9.13 6.85
N GLN A 18 15.12 -8.08 6.59
CA GLN A 18 15.70 -7.81 5.28
C GLN A 18 17.02 -8.58 5.19
N VAL A 19 17.08 -9.54 4.27
CA VAL A 19 18.23 -10.44 4.10
C VAL A 19 18.91 -10.15 2.77
N ASP A 20 20.23 -9.93 2.82
CA ASP A 20 21.06 -9.82 1.63
C ASP A 20 21.56 -11.21 1.23
N VAL A 21 20.74 -11.90 0.45
CA VAL A 21 21.01 -13.26 -0.02
C VAL A 21 20.66 -13.37 -1.51
N PRO A 22 21.35 -14.24 -2.28
CA PRO A 22 21.09 -14.38 -3.71
C PRO A 22 19.67 -14.82 -4.07
N ILE A 23 18.99 -15.55 -3.18
CA ILE A 23 17.64 -16.09 -3.38
C ILE A 23 16.79 -15.72 -2.16
N ARG A 24 15.81 -14.82 -2.36
CA ARG A 24 14.88 -14.35 -1.32
C ARG A 24 13.53 -15.04 -1.46
N LEU A 25 13.10 -15.73 -0.41
CA LEU A 25 11.83 -16.50 -0.35
C LEU A 25 11.07 -16.27 0.97
N ASN A 26 11.36 -15.19 1.70
CA ASN A 26 10.91 -14.98 3.08
C ASN A 26 9.69 -14.05 3.23
N THR A 27 9.37 -13.21 2.24
CA THR A 27 8.32 -12.16 2.33
C THR A 27 7.15 -12.34 1.36
N ASN A 28 7.08 -13.46 0.61
CA ASN A 28 6.07 -13.71 -0.43
C ASN A 28 6.02 -12.63 -1.54
N GLU A 29 7.14 -11.97 -1.83
CA GLU A 29 7.26 -11.06 -2.97
C GLU A 29 7.09 -11.79 -4.30
N SER A 30 6.52 -11.11 -5.30
CA SER A 30 6.43 -11.65 -6.66
C SER A 30 7.84 -11.96 -7.20
N PRO A 31 8.08 -13.16 -7.79
CA PRO A 31 9.34 -13.47 -8.45
C PRO A 31 9.48 -12.77 -9.81
N PHE A 32 8.38 -12.25 -10.36
CA PHE A 32 8.34 -11.57 -11.65
C PHE A 32 8.32 -10.06 -11.48
N PRO A 33 9.03 -9.30 -12.34
CA PRO A 33 8.87 -7.85 -12.39
C PRO A 33 7.45 -7.48 -12.83
N PRO A 34 6.97 -6.27 -12.52
CA PRO A 34 5.75 -5.74 -13.11
C PRO A 34 5.81 -5.76 -14.65
N PRO A 35 4.68 -5.94 -15.34
CA PRO A 35 4.65 -5.86 -16.80
C PRO A 35 5.18 -4.52 -17.33
N GLU A 36 5.85 -4.51 -18.48
CA GLU A 36 6.43 -3.29 -19.07
C GLU A 36 5.38 -2.20 -19.32
N ALA A 37 4.20 -2.60 -19.82
CA ALA A 37 3.08 -1.68 -20.02
C ALA A 37 2.65 -0.98 -18.72
N PHE A 38 2.64 -1.72 -17.60
CA PHE A 38 2.35 -1.14 -16.29
C PHE A 38 3.38 -0.08 -15.89
N VAL A 39 4.68 -0.38 -16.07
CA VAL A 39 5.76 0.56 -15.73
C VAL A 39 5.65 1.84 -16.56
N SER A 40 5.34 1.72 -17.85
CA SER A 40 5.14 2.85 -18.75
C SER A 40 3.96 3.72 -18.32
N GLU A 41 2.77 3.13 -18.16
CA GLU A 41 1.54 3.84 -17.77
C GLU A 41 1.68 4.49 -16.39
N PHE A 42 2.32 3.80 -15.44
CA PHE A 42 2.56 4.33 -14.10
C PHE A 42 3.50 5.54 -14.13
N THR A 43 4.57 5.48 -14.93
CA THR A 43 5.54 6.58 -15.05
C THR A 43 4.88 7.82 -15.68
N GLU A 44 4.04 7.63 -16.71
CA GLU A 44 3.26 8.71 -17.31
C GLU A 44 2.29 9.32 -16.29
N ALA A 45 1.52 8.49 -15.57
CA ALA A 45 0.58 8.96 -14.56
C ALA A 45 1.26 9.76 -13.43
N ILE A 46 2.50 9.40 -13.06
CA ILE A 46 3.30 10.14 -12.08
C ILE A 46 3.65 11.55 -12.55
N GLN A 47 3.89 11.75 -13.85
CA GLN A 47 4.26 13.06 -14.39
C GLN A 47 3.13 14.08 -14.26
N ASP A 48 1.88 13.61 -14.29
CA ASP A 48 0.68 14.43 -14.13
C ASP A 48 0.34 14.78 -12.67
N VAL A 49 1.06 14.22 -11.69
CA VAL A 49 0.78 14.46 -10.27
C VAL A 49 1.17 15.87 -9.87
N SER A 50 0.20 16.63 -9.35
CA SER A 50 0.43 17.91 -8.69
C SER A 50 0.97 17.72 -7.27
N TRP A 51 2.29 17.58 -7.13
CA TRP A 51 2.98 17.30 -5.86
C TRP A 51 2.79 18.33 -4.73
N ASN A 52 2.30 19.52 -5.07
CA ASN A 52 2.00 20.61 -4.14
C ASN A 52 0.51 20.69 -3.76
N ARG A 53 -0.27 19.63 -4.04
CA ARG A 53 -1.70 19.53 -3.73
C ARG A 53 -1.99 18.19 -3.06
N TYR A 54 -3.02 18.19 -2.21
CA TYR A 54 -3.53 16.94 -1.66
C TYR A 54 -4.16 16.09 -2.77
N PRO A 55 -4.02 14.76 -2.71
CA PRO A 55 -4.71 13.86 -3.61
C PRO A 55 -6.21 13.82 -3.30
N ASP A 56 -6.98 13.12 -4.14
CA ASP A 56 -8.35 12.75 -3.81
C ASP A 56 -8.37 11.87 -2.55
N ARG A 57 -8.93 12.43 -1.48
CA ARG A 57 -8.99 11.80 -0.15
C ARG A 57 -9.83 10.53 -0.12
N THR A 58 -10.70 10.34 -1.12
CA THR A 58 -11.62 9.20 -1.18
C THR A 58 -11.17 8.11 -2.15
N ALA A 59 -10.13 8.38 -2.94
CA ALA A 59 -9.68 7.53 -4.04
C ALA A 59 -10.83 7.10 -4.97
N SER A 60 -11.73 8.03 -5.29
CA SER A 60 -12.98 7.82 -6.04
C SER A 60 -12.75 7.05 -7.34
N ARG A 61 -11.84 7.52 -8.20
CA ARG A 61 -11.50 6.86 -9.48
C ARG A 61 -11.07 5.40 -9.29
N LEU A 62 -10.24 5.12 -8.29
CA LEU A 62 -9.80 3.76 -8.00
C LEU A 62 -10.96 2.89 -7.51
N ARG A 63 -11.79 3.42 -6.62
CA ARG A 63 -12.97 2.72 -6.09
C ARG A 63 -13.96 2.38 -7.20
N ASP A 64 -14.25 3.31 -8.09
CA ASP A 64 -15.19 3.09 -9.20
C ASP A 64 -14.69 1.98 -10.15
N HIS A 65 -13.39 2.01 -10.49
CA HIS A 65 -12.78 1.00 -11.34
C HIS A 65 -12.77 -0.39 -10.68
N LEU A 66 -12.38 -0.48 -9.41
CA LEU A 66 -12.38 -1.74 -8.66
C LEU A 66 -13.81 -2.27 -8.44
N ALA A 67 -14.78 -1.39 -8.20
CA ALA A 67 -16.18 -1.75 -8.04
C ALA A 67 -16.73 -2.39 -9.31
N ALA A 68 -16.47 -1.78 -10.47
CA ALA A 68 -16.82 -2.34 -11.77
C ALA A 68 -16.12 -3.69 -12.03
N TYR A 69 -14.83 -3.79 -11.73
CA TYR A 69 -14.05 -5.02 -11.90
C TYR A 69 -14.56 -6.18 -11.05
N HIS A 70 -14.96 -5.90 -9.80
CA HIS A 70 -15.45 -6.91 -8.85
C HIS A 70 -16.97 -7.12 -8.87
N GLY A 71 -17.73 -6.31 -9.61
CA GLY A 71 -19.19 -6.39 -9.65
C GLY A 71 -19.89 -5.98 -8.34
N VAL A 72 -19.32 -5.02 -7.62
CA VAL A 72 -19.85 -4.51 -6.34
C VAL A 72 -20.14 -3.00 -6.41
N GLN A 73 -20.79 -2.44 -5.39
CA GLN A 73 -20.96 -0.99 -5.28
C GLN A 73 -19.68 -0.32 -4.74
N PRO A 74 -19.31 0.90 -5.18
CA PRO A 74 -18.14 1.62 -4.66
C PRO A 74 -18.14 1.79 -3.13
N GLN A 75 -19.32 1.85 -2.51
CA GLN A 75 -19.50 1.94 -1.06
C GLN A 75 -19.10 0.67 -0.31
N GLN A 76 -18.99 -0.46 -1.01
CA GLN A 76 -18.51 -1.74 -0.45
C GLN A 76 -16.98 -1.85 -0.50
N LEU A 77 -16.27 -0.84 -1.02
CA LEU A 77 -14.82 -0.81 -1.11
C LEU A 77 -14.22 0.26 -0.21
N PHE A 78 -13.19 -0.15 0.54
CA PHE A 78 -12.32 0.71 1.33
C PHE A 78 -10.91 0.70 0.74
N VAL A 79 -10.36 1.86 0.46
CA VAL A 79 -9.00 2.03 -0.09
C VAL A 79 -8.08 2.52 1.03
N ALA A 80 -6.91 1.91 1.15
CA ALA A 80 -5.92 2.21 2.18
C ALA A 80 -4.50 2.09 1.60
N ASN A 81 -3.50 2.65 2.30
CA ASN A 81 -2.09 2.53 1.94
C ASN A 81 -1.55 1.17 2.41
N GLY A 82 -2.00 0.11 1.75
CA GLY A 82 -1.77 -1.27 2.15
C GLY A 82 -2.79 -1.76 3.20
N SER A 83 -3.04 -3.06 3.21
CA SER A 83 -4.10 -3.66 4.05
C SER A 83 -3.87 -3.51 5.56
N ASN A 84 -2.62 -3.31 6.00
CA ASN A 84 -2.32 -3.06 7.42
C ASN A 84 -3.04 -1.82 7.97
N GLU A 85 -3.22 -0.77 7.16
CA GLU A 85 -3.96 0.43 7.58
C GLU A 85 -5.44 0.10 7.87
N VAL A 86 -6.01 -0.91 7.19
CA VAL A 86 -7.38 -1.39 7.44
C VAL A 86 -7.46 -2.20 8.74
N LEU A 87 -6.40 -2.93 9.07
CA LEU A 87 -6.34 -3.83 10.24
C LEU A 87 -6.00 -3.10 11.53
N GLN A 88 -5.36 -1.93 11.45
CA GLN A 88 -4.98 -1.13 12.61
C GLN A 88 -6.24 -0.50 13.25
N THR A 89 -6.77 -1.17 14.26
CA THR A 89 -7.74 -0.64 15.24
C THR A 89 -7.05 -0.04 16.45
#